data_AF-A0A3M1WRJ7-F1
#
_entry.id   AF-A0A3M1WRJ7-F1
#
_cell.length_a   1.000
_cell.length_b   1.000
_cell.length_c   1.000
_cell.angle_alpha   90.00
_cell.angle_beta   90.00
_cell.angle_gamma   90.00
#
_symmetry.space_group_name_H-M   'P 1'
#
loop_
_entity.id
_entity.type
_entity.pdbx_description
1 polymer ?
#
loop_
_entity_poly.entity_id
_entity_poly.type
_entity_poly.pdbx_seq_one_letter_code
_entity_poly.pdbx_strand_id
1 'polypeptide(L)'
;MGKFSTYKRFTLDDDVARYETGKTMPGLKFLEEIEHDYVEPTAKILLEDPTLELMASPECTDEQYFKVLAQFWAFERAVGALHANWLLGYKLGPNGEYQEVEYMEVRQIWEEFKHARLYEDAILRLGYLDSRWELHSHPWCQLIPEGMALLNFLQGMSRYPIPVRAAANHLASEAPFVSWFDKAGRVVRNRAVADSFGAQVLEETCHANIGRYVVMRYADTSEIQAMTRWACQMVLTYTKGFGQALHQWIQTEDAEKLQITERWHKRRGRKR
;
A
#
# COMPACT_ATOMS: atom_id res chain seq x y z
N MET A 1 38.66 -4.08 -33.77
CA MET A 1 38.28 -3.07 -32.76
C MET A 1 37.12 -3.63 -31.95
N GLY A 2 37.37 -3.98 -30.68
CA GLY A 2 36.36 -4.53 -29.79
C GLY A 2 35.42 -3.43 -29.28
N LYS A 3 34.11 -3.71 -29.27
CA LYS A 3 33.11 -2.85 -28.62
C LYS A 3 33.06 -3.20 -27.13
N PHE A 4 33.55 -2.29 -26.29
CA PHE A 4 33.41 -2.36 -24.85
C PHE A 4 32.10 -1.68 -24.44
N SER A 5 30.98 -2.40 -24.50
CA SER A 5 29.77 -2.00 -23.79
C SER A 5 29.73 -2.78 -22.47
N THR A 6 29.73 -2.06 -21.35
CA THR A 6 29.64 -2.60 -19.98
C THR A 6 28.20 -2.68 -19.46
N TYR A 7 27.20 -2.43 -20.31
CA TYR A 7 25.82 -2.73 -19.94
C TYR A 7 25.64 -4.25 -19.94
N LYS A 8 25.78 -4.85 -18.75
CA LYS A 8 25.17 -6.16 -18.46
C LYS A 8 23.71 -6.07 -18.89
N ARG A 9 23.35 -6.80 -19.95
CA ARG A 9 21.96 -7.21 -20.15
C ARG A 9 21.60 -8.01 -18.92
N PHE A 10 20.85 -7.41 -18.00
CA PHE A 10 20.05 -8.17 -17.07
C PHE A 10 19.00 -8.86 -17.94
N THR A 11 19.24 -10.12 -18.27
CA THR A 11 18.17 -11.03 -18.65
C THR A 11 17.40 -11.25 -17.35
N LEU A 12 16.25 -10.59 -17.22
CA LEU A 12 15.23 -10.97 -16.24
C LEU A 12 14.97 -12.46 -16.49
N ASP A 13 15.22 -13.32 -15.48
CA ASP A 13 15.03 -14.76 -15.60
C ASP A 13 13.65 -15.08 -16.18
N ASP A 14 13.64 -16.02 -17.12
CA ASP A 14 12.63 -16.27 -18.16
C ASP A 14 11.25 -16.78 -17.66
N ASP A 15 10.97 -16.74 -16.35
CA ASP A 15 9.71 -17.23 -15.79
C ASP A 15 8.70 -16.12 -15.46
N VAL A 16 9.09 -14.84 -15.51
CA VAL A 16 8.27 -13.74 -14.94
C VAL A 16 7.74 -12.74 -15.97
N ALA A 17 8.34 -12.63 -17.16
CA ALA A 17 7.77 -11.87 -18.28
C ALA A 17 8.51 -12.19 -19.59
N ARG A 18 7.79 -12.49 -20.67
CA ARG A 18 8.39 -12.59 -22.01
C ARG A 18 8.88 -11.20 -22.46
N TYR A 19 10.17 -10.94 -22.34
CA TYR A 19 10.77 -9.78 -22.99
C TYR A 19 10.94 -10.07 -24.50
N GLU A 20 10.00 -9.60 -25.30
CA GLU A 20 10.08 -9.66 -26.76
C GLU A 20 10.44 -8.26 -27.29
N THR A 21 11.73 -8.05 -27.59
CA THR A 21 12.24 -6.77 -28.13
C THR A 21 11.46 -6.35 -29.38
N GLY A 22 10.92 -5.13 -29.38
CA GLY A 22 10.21 -4.57 -30.53
C GLY A 22 8.72 -4.94 -30.62
N LYS A 23 8.18 -5.68 -29.65
CA LYS A 23 6.74 -5.99 -29.56
C LYS A 23 6.09 -5.18 -28.43
N THR A 24 5.88 -3.91 -28.69
CA THR A 24 5.12 -3.02 -27.80
C THR A 24 3.62 -3.22 -28.01
N MET A 25 2.88 -3.46 -26.92
CA MET A 25 1.41 -3.44 -26.96
C MET A 25 0.88 -2.01 -26.94
N PRO A 26 -0.23 -1.70 -27.64
CA PRO A 26 -0.92 -0.42 -27.45
C PRO A 26 -1.29 -0.20 -25.99
N GLY A 27 -1.15 1.04 -25.49
CA GLY A 27 -1.28 1.34 -24.06
C GLY A 27 -2.58 0.84 -23.41
N LEU A 28 -3.73 0.95 -24.09
CA LEU A 28 -5.00 0.42 -23.58
C LEU A 28 -4.97 -1.11 -23.42
N LYS A 29 -4.45 -1.83 -24.43
CA LYS A 29 -4.33 -3.30 -24.36
C LYS A 29 -3.34 -3.74 -23.30
N PHE A 30 -2.28 -2.97 -23.10
CA PHE A 30 -1.32 -3.24 -22.05
C PHE A 30 -1.92 -2.99 -20.66
N LEU A 31 -2.71 -1.94 -20.49
CA LEU A 31 -3.44 -1.69 -19.25
C LEU A 31 -4.42 -2.84 -18.94
N GLU A 32 -5.22 -3.27 -19.93
CA GLU A 32 -6.14 -4.40 -19.79
C GLU A 32 -5.42 -5.68 -19.32
N GLU A 33 -4.23 -5.94 -19.89
CA GLU A 33 -3.36 -7.04 -19.44
C GLU A 33 -2.93 -6.88 -17.98
N ILE A 34 -2.43 -5.70 -17.60
CA ILE A 34 -1.98 -5.46 -16.22
C ILE A 34 -3.12 -5.62 -15.21
N GLU A 35 -4.32 -5.13 -15.55
CA GLU A 35 -5.50 -5.26 -14.70
C GLU A 35 -5.91 -6.72 -14.52
N HIS A 36 -6.02 -7.46 -15.62
CA HIS A 36 -6.42 -8.87 -15.61
C HIS A 36 -5.39 -9.77 -14.91
N ASP A 37 -4.09 -9.58 -15.19
CA ASP A 37 -3.06 -10.53 -14.74
C ASP A 37 -2.54 -10.22 -13.32
N TYR A 38 -2.66 -8.98 -12.84
CA TYR A 38 -2.08 -8.57 -11.55
C TYR A 38 -3.06 -7.89 -10.60
N VAL A 39 -3.93 -6.99 -11.09
CA VAL A 39 -4.85 -6.23 -10.23
C VAL A 39 -6.00 -7.10 -9.76
N GLU A 40 -6.73 -7.74 -10.68
CA GLU A 40 -7.88 -8.58 -10.35
C GLU A 40 -7.52 -9.77 -9.43
N PRO A 41 -6.42 -10.51 -9.66
CA PRO A 41 -6.02 -11.59 -8.77
C PRO A 41 -5.66 -11.09 -7.36
N THR A 42 -4.98 -9.95 -7.26
CA THR A 42 -4.66 -9.34 -5.96
C THR A 42 -5.93 -8.88 -5.25
N ALA A 43 -6.86 -8.23 -5.95
CA ALA A 43 -8.14 -7.79 -5.40
C ALA A 43 -8.94 -8.98 -4.85
N LYS A 44 -8.94 -10.11 -5.57
CA LYS A 44 -9.59 -11.34 -5.10
C LYS A 44 -8.97 -11.85 -3.80
N ILE A 45 -7.64 -11.91 -3.72
CA ILE A 45 -6.93 -12.33 -2.50
C ILE A 45 -7.28 -11.41 -1.32
N LEU A 46 -7.31 -10.10 -1.55
CA LEU A 46 -7.64 -9.13 -0.51
C LEU A 46 -9.11 -9.22 -0.08
N LEU A 47 -10.05 -9.45 -1.00
CA LEU A 47 -11.45 -9.66 -0.63
C LEU A 47 -11.66 -10.90 0.24
N GLU A 48 -10.79 -11.90 0.10
CA GLU A 48 -10.74 -13.13 0.89
C GLU A 48 -9.80 -13.01 2.11
N ASP A 49 -9.32 -11.81 2.44
CA ASP A 49 -8.42 -11.58 3.57
C ASP A 49 -9.11 -11.97 4.91
N PRO A 50 -8.59 -12.97 5.64
CA PRO A 50 -9.17 -13.44 6.88
C PRO A 50 -9.13 -12.38 8.01
N THR A 51 -8.35 -11.31 7.84
CA THR A 51 -8.37 -10.14 8.74
C THR A 51 -9.72 -9.42 8.71
N LEU A 52 -10.41 -9.38 7.56
CA LEU A 52 -11.76 -8.82 7.46
C LEU A 52 -12.78 -9.66 8.24
N GLU A 53 -12.68 -10.98 8.14
CA GLU A 53 -13.55 -11.90 8.89
C GLU A 53 -13.31 -11.80 10.39
N LEU A 54 -12.03 -11.73 10.80
CA LEU A 54 -11.65 -11.49 12.19
C LEU A 54 -12.27 -10.19 12.71
N MET A 55 -12.10 -9.07 12.02
CA MET A 55 -12.67 -7.78 12.45
C MET A 55 -14.21 -7.70 12.36
N ALA A 56 -14.84 -8.59 11.59
CA ALA A 56 -16.29 -8.73 11.54
C ALA A 56 -16.84 -9.64 12.67
N SER A 57 -15.99 -10.43 13.31
CA SER A 57 -16.38 -11.37 14.37
C SER A 57 -16.65 -10.65 15.70
N PRO A 58 -17.68 -11.09 16.46
CA PRO A 58 -17.95 -10.56 17.80
C PRO A 58 -16.87 -10.89 18.83
N GLU A 59 -15.97 -11.83 18.52
CA GLU A 59 -14.82 -12.22 19.35
C GLU A 59 -13.58 -11.32 19.11
N CYS A 60 -13.62 -10.42 18.12
CA CYS A 60 -12.50 -9.52 17.84
C CYS A 60 -12.19 -8.61 19.04
N THR A 61 -10.93 -8.62 19.49
CA THR A 61 -10.48 -7.86 20.66
C THR A 61 -9.99 -6.46 20.31
N ASP A 62 -9.94 -5.58 21.31
CA ASP A 62 -9.35 -4.24 21.15
C ASP A 62 -7.87 -4.30 20.76
N GLU A 63 -7.12 -5.30 21.25
CA GLU A 63 -5.73 -5.52 20.83
C GLU A 63 -5.65 -5.81 19.33
N GLN A 64 -6.54 -6.67 18.81
CA GLN A 64 -6.56 -7.01 17.39
C GLN A 64 -6.92 -5.81 16.53
N TYR A 65 -7.92 -5.02 16.93
CA TYR A 65 -8.23 -3.76 16.27
C TYR A 65 -7.04 -2.79 16.28
N PHE A 66 -6.37 -2.63 17.41
CA PHE A 66 -5.23 -1.73 17.51
C PHE A 66 -4.07 -2.21 16.63
N LYS A 67 -3.75 -3.49 16.64
CA LYS A 67 -2.71 -4.09 15.78
C LYS A 67 -2.97 -3.81 14.30
N VAL A 68 -4.20 -4.00 13.82
CA VAL A 68 -4.56 -3.67 12.43
C VAL A 68 -4.36 -2.17 12.16
N LEU A 69 -5.01 -1.30 12.94
CA LEU A 69 -4.94 0.15 12.75
C LEU A 69 -3.49 0.66 12.78
N ALA A 70 -2.66 0.10 13.67
CA ALA A 70 -1.27 0.48 13.83
C ALA A 70 -0.42 0.13 12.60
N GLN A 71 -0.65 -1.03 11.98
CA GLN A 71 0.06 -1.44 10.76
C GLN A 71 -0.37 -0.60 9.56
N PHE A 72 -1.67 -0.36 9.38
CA PHE A 72 -2.16 0.52 8.32
C PHE A 72 -1.67 1.96 8.51
N TRP A 73 -1.74 2.52 9.73
CA TRP A 73 -1.15 3.83 10.04
C TRP A 73 0.32 3.93 9.65
N ALA A 74 1.12 2.92 10.03
CA ALA A 74 2.55 2.91 9.76
C ALA A 74 2.83 2.84 8.26
N PHE A 75 2.05 2.05 7.52
CA PHE A 75 2.18 1.90 6.07
C PHE A 75 1.86 3.22 5.35
N GLU A 76 0.69 3.79 5.60
CA GLU A 76 0.14 4.99 4.92
C GLU A 76 1.02 6.22 5.15
N ARG A 77 1.48 6.40 6.40
CA ARG A 77 2.46 7.45 6.72
C ARG A 77 3.74 7.30 5.91
N ALA A 78 4.19 6.06 5.68
CA ALA A 78 5.39 5.79 4.92
C ALA A 78 5.17 5.93 3.40
N VAL A 79 3.98 5.60 2.89
CA VAL A 79 3.59 5.81 1.49
C VAL A 79 3.56 7.32 1.17
N GLY A 80 3.01 8.16 2.05
CA GLY A 80 3.08 9.62 1.88
C GLY A 80 4.52 10.15 1.76
N ALA A 81 5.45 9.60 2.54
CA ALA A 81 6.88 9.93 2.44
C ALA A 81 7.54 9.36 1.17
N LEU A 82 7.08 8.20 0.69
CA LEU A 82 7.51 7.59 -0.56
C LEU A 82 7.15 8.49 -1.75
N HIS A 83 5.93 9.01 -1.84
CA HIS A 83 5.54 9.93 -2.92
C HIS A 83 6.36 11.22 -2.88
N ALA A 84 6.66 11.76 -1.70
CA ALA A 84 7.55 12.91 -1.57
C ALA A 84 8.96 12.63 -2.13
N ASN A 85 9.51 11.43 -1.86
CA ASN A 85 10.79 11.02 -2.41
C ASN A 85 10.71 10.82 -3.94
N TRP A 86 9.61 10.29 -4.45
CA TRP A 86 9.40 10.15 -5.89
C TRP A 86 9.34 11.49 -6.59
N LEU A 87 8.67 12.48 -5.99
CA LEU A 87 8.56 13.86 -6.46
C LEU A 87 9.96 14.51 -6.63
N LEU A 88 10.86 14.31 -5.66
CA LEU A 88 12.25 14.79 -5.77
C LEU A 88 13.02 14.19 -6.97
N GLY A 89 12.61 13.00 -7.42
CA GLY A 89 13.16 12.32 -8.59
C GLY A 89 12.48 12.67 -9.91
N TYR A 90 11.39 13.45 -9.90
CA TYR A 90 10.72 13.86 -11.15
C TYR A 90 11.64 14.78 -11.96
N LYS A 91 11.76 14.45 -13.25
CA LYS A 91 12.36 15.33 -14.25
C LYS A 91 11.33 15.54 -15.33
N LEU A 92 10.85 16.79 -15.44
CA LEU A 92 10.00 17.18 -16.56
C LEU A 92 10.78 16.93 -17.86
N GLY A 93 10.08 16.40 -18.85
CA GLY A 93 10.65 16.32 -20.19
C GLY A 93 10.86 17.71 -20.79
N PRO A 94 11.63 17.81 -21.90
CA PRO A 94 11.97 19.09 -22.51
C PRO A 94 10.76 19.93 -22.97
N ASN A 95 9.59 19.32 -23.11
CA ASN A 95 8.35 19.99 -23.50
C ASN A 95 7.28 19.96 -22.40
N GLY A 96 7.67 19.70 -21.15
CA GLY A 96 6.74 19.58 -20.02
C GLY A 96 6.07 18.22 -19.91
N GLU A 97 6.61 17.18 -20.55
CA GLU A 97 6.14 15.81 -20.34
C GLU A 97 6.16 15.49 -18.83
N TYR A 98 5.08 14.88 -18.36
CA TYR A 98 4.83 14.49 -16.96
C TYR A 98 4.42 15.62 -16.00
N GLN A 99 4.21 16.85 -16.47
CA GLN A 99 3.70 17.92 -15.62
C GLN A 99 2.34 17.57 -14.99
N GLU A 100 1.46 16.91 -15.74
CA GLU A 100 0.18 16.47 -15.20
C GLU A 100 0.35 15.37 -14.15
N VAL A 101 1.37 14.51 -14.30
CA VAL A 101 1.66 13.43 -13.36
C VAL A 101 2.28 14.00 -12.08
N GLU A 102 3.14 15.02 -12.20
CA GLU A 102 3.67 15.76 -11.05
C GLU A 102 2.54 16.35 -10.19
N TYR A 103 1.52 16.96 -10.79
CA TYR A 103 0.37 17.49 -10.04
C TYR A 103 -0.45 16.40 -9.35
N MET A 104 -0.59 15.24 -10.00
CA MET A 104 -1.24 14.07 -9.40
C MET A 104 -0.44 13.55 -8.19
N GLU A 105 0.89 13.54 -8.25
CA GLU A 105 1.76 13.10 -7.15
C GLU A 105 1.74 14.08 -5.96
N VAL A 106 1.65 15.39 -6.22
CA VAL A 106 1.48 16.37 -5.13
C VAL A 106 0.17 16.13 -4.38
N ARG A 107 -0.90 15.81 -5.11
CA ARG A 107 -2.18 15.43 -4.51
C ARG A 107 -2.05 14.14 -3.69
N GLN A 108 -1.40 13.12 -4.23
CA GLN A 108 -1.15 11.85 -3.55
C GLN A 108 -0.50 12.05 -2.18
N ILE A 109 0.58 12.84 -2.10
CA ILE A 109 1.27 13.12 -0.82
C ILE A 109 0.29 13.60 0.25
N TRP A 110 -0.62 14.51 -0.11
CA TRP A 110 -1.62 15.03 0.82
C TRP A 110 -2.66 13.97 1.21
N GLU A 111 -3.12 13.17 0.27
CA GLU A 111 -4.12 12.13 0.49
C GLU A 111 -3.60 11.02 1.43
N GLU A 112 -2.39 10.52 1.20
CA GLU A 112 -1.73 9.51 2.03
C GLU A 112 -1.51 9.96 3.49
N PHE A 113 -1.08 11.20 3.71
CA PHE A 113 -0.95 11.72 5.08
C PHE A 113 -2.31 11.92 5.76
N LYS A 114 -3.36 12.19 4.98
CA LYS A 114 -4.73 12.24 5.51
C LYS A 114 -5.24 10.83 5.83
N HIS A 115 -4.91 9.80 5.05
CA HIS A 115 -5.23 8.41 5.38
C HIS A 115 -4.58 7.97 6.67
N ALA A 116 -3.26 8.21 6.82
CA ALA A 116 -2.55 7.99 8.07
C ALA A 116 -3.29 8.66 9.25
N ARG A 117 -3.75 9.89 9.04
CA ARG A 117 -4.50 10.63 10.07
C ARG A 117 -5.84 9.98 10.46
N LEU A 118 -6.56 9.38 9.53
CA LEU A 118 -7.82 8.68 9.86
C LEU A 118 -7.57 7.55 10.88
N TYR A 119 -6.47 6.81 10.71
CA TYR A 119 -6.09 5.77 11.65
C TYR A 119 -5.65 6.33 13.01
N GLU A 120 -4.89 7.44 13.04
CA GLU A 120 -4.50 8.10 14.29
C GLU A 120 -5.74 8.52 15.10
N ASP A 121 -6.71 9.13 14.44
CA ASP A 121 -7.90 9.64 15.11
C ASP A 121 -8.79 8.48 15.59
N ALA A 122 -8.86 7.35 14.88
CA ALA A 122 -9.51 6.14 15.35
C ALA A 122 -8.84 5.55 16.59
N ILE A 123 -7.50 5.40 16.58
CA ILE A 123 -6.70 4.87 17.70
C ILE A 123 -6.91 5.72 18.96
N LEU A 124 -6.86 7.05 18.84
CA LEU A 124 -7.07 7.97 19.96
C LEU A 124 -8.51 7.96 20.46
N ARG A 125 -9.50 7.93 19.56
CA ARG A 125 -10.93 7.89 19.92
C ARG A 125 -11.29 6.63 20.71
N LEU A 126 -10.65 5.51 20.38
CA LEU A 126 -10.81 4.24 21.08
C LEU A 126 -10.01 4.18 22.39
N GLY A 127 -9.12 5.14 22.63
CA GLY A 127 -8.30 5.22 23.83
C GLY A 127 -7.19 4.17 23.88
N TYR A 128 -6.75 3.67 22.72
CA TYR A 128 -5.65 2.71 22.63
C TYR A 128 -4.30 3.36 22.94
N LEU A 129 -4.16 4.65 22.65
CA LEU A 129 -3.02 5.49 23.04
C LEU A 129 -3.52 6.84 23.57
N ASP A 130 -2.73 7.49 24.43
CA ASP A 130 -3.07 8.80 25.01
C ASP A 130 -2.68 9.96 24.08
N SER A 131 -1.68 9.76 23.22
CA SER A 131 -1.15 10.79 22.33
C SER A 131 -0.62 10.24 21.02
N ARG A 132 -0.56 11.10 19.99
CA ARG A 132 0.00 10.74 18.68
C ARG A 132 1.50 10.45 18.73
N TRP A 133 2.21 11.07 19.67
CA TRP A 133 3.64 10.86 19.83
C TRP A 133 3.96 9.40 20.15
N GLU A 134 3.07 8.71 20.87
CA GLU A 134 3.26 7.31 21.24
C GLU A 134 3.29 6.39 20.02
N LEU A 135 2.54 6.70 18.95
CA LEU A 135 2.55 5.91 17.70
C LEU A 135 3.96 5.76 17.11
N HIS A 136 4.80 6.79 17.23
CA HIS A 136 6.18 6.74 16.71
C HIS A 136 7.10 5.81 17.50
N SER A 137 6.74 5.48 18.74
CA SER A 137 7.55 4.67 19.65
C SER A 137 6.91 3.32 20.00
N HIS A 138 5.62 3.15 19.71
CA HIS A 138 4.89 1.94 20.07
C HIS A 138 5.33 0.76 19.20
N PRO A 139 5.67 -0.41 19.77
CA PRO A 139 6.18 -1.54 19.01
C PRO A 139 5.23 -2.02 17.90
N TRP A 140 3.93 -2.05 18.18
CA TRP A 140 2.91 -2.46 17.20
C TRP A 140 2.67 -1.45 16.07
N CYS A 141 3.18 -0.23 16.23
CA CYS A 141 3.15 0.82 15.22
C CYS A 141 4.43 0.82 14.36
N GLN A 142 5.29 -0.19 14.51
CA GLN A 142 6.38 -0.47 13.58
C GLN A 142 5.91 -1.54 12.62
N LEU A 143 6.13 -1.34 11.31
CA LEU A 143 5.74 -2.32 10.31
C LEU A 143 6.41 -3.66 10.59
N ILE A 144 5.62 -4.74 10.50
CA ILE A 144 6.14 -6.10 10.51
C ILE A 144 7.09 -6.33 9.33
N PRO A 145 8.01 -7.31 9.38
CA PRO A 145 9.03 -7.51 8.36
C PRO A 145 8.50 -7.58 6.92
N GLU A 146 7.38 -8.25 6.69
CA GLU A 146 6.74 -8.38 5.37
C GLU A 146 6.14 -7.06 4.89
N GLY A 147 5.57 -6.26 5.80
CA GLY A 147 5.11 -4.89 5.49
C GLY A 147 6.27 -3.97 5.16
N MET A 148 7.39 -4.08 5.89
CA MET A 148 8.64 -3.39 5.57
C MET A 148 9.22 -3.82 4.22
N ALA A 149 9.13 -5.10 3.85
CA ALA A 149 9.61 -5.60 2.57
C ALA A 149 8.82 -5.01 1.41
N LEU A 150 7.47 -4.99 1.51
CA LEU A 150 6.60 -4.33 0.54
C LEU A 150 6.94 -2.84 0.41
N LEU A 151 6.98 -2.12 1.54
CA LEU A 151 7.29 -0.69 1.56
C LEU A 151 8.67 -0.39 0.94
N ASN A 152 9.70 -1.14 1.32
CA ASN A 152 11.05 -0.94 0.79
C ASN A 152 11.13 -1.22 -0.71
N PHE A 153 10.39 -2.22 -1.20
CA PHE A 153 10.28 -2.48 -2.63
C PHE A 153 9.66 -1.29 -3.36
N LEU A 154 8.50 -0.80 -2.89
CA LEU A 154 7.84 0.37 -3.46
C LEU A 154 8.74 1.61 -3.39
N GLN A 155 9.46 1.83 -2.29
CA GLN A 155 10.41 2.94 -2.18
C GLN A 155 11.54 2.82 -3.20
N GLY A 156 12.03 1.60 -3.47
CA GLY A 156 13.03 1.31 -4.49
C GLY A 156 12.57 1.63 -5.92
N MET A 157 11.26 1.65 -6.18
CA MET A 157 10.68 2.02 -7.47
C MET A 157 10.94 3.48 -7.86
N SER A 158 11.39 4.32 -6.93
CA SER A 158 11.77 5.72 -7.23
C SER A 158 12.88 5.84 -8.29
N ARG A 159 13.63 4.77 -8.53
CA ARG A 159 14.72 4.69 -9.51
C ARG A 159 14.27 4.20 -10.89
N TYR A 160 13.02 3.80 -11.02
CA TYR A 160 12.45 3.25 -12.24
C TYR A 160 11.66 4.31 -13.00
N PRO A 161 11.40 4.10 -14.30
CA PRO A 161 10.58 5.00 -15.09
C PRO A 161 9.17 5.18 -14.52
N ILE A 162 8.61 6.37 -14.75
CA ILE A 162 7.30 6.81 -14.26
C ILE A 162 6.16 5.80 -14.43
N PRO A 163 5.93 5.25 -15.64
CA PRO A 163 4.92 4.21 -15.84
C PRO A 163 5.14 2.95 -15.00
N VAL A 164 6.39 2.54 -14.76
CA VAL A 164 6.70 1.33 -14.00
C VAL A 164 6.36 1.53 -12.51
N ARG A 165 6.77 2.67 -11.94
CA ARG A 165 6.46 2.99 -10.54
C ARG A 165 4.96 3.21 -10.31
N ALA A 166 4.28 3.87 -11.24
CA ALA A 166 2.83 4.07 -11.16
C ALA A 166 2.06 2.75 -11.28
N ALA A 167 2.50 1.83 -12.13
CA ALA A 167 1.91 0.50 -12.20
C ALA A 167 2.12 -0.28 -10.90
N ALA A 168 3.33 -0.25 -10.33
CA ALA A 168 3.63 -0.97 -9.09
C ALA A 168 2.77 -0.46 -7.92
N ASN A 169 2.72 0.85 -7.69
CA ASN A 169 2.03 1.42 -6.53
C ASN A 169 0.53 1.58 -6.78
N HIS A 170 0.14 2.44 -7.73
CA HIS A 170 -1.26 2.78 -7.94
C HIS A 170 -2.11 1.61 -8.49
N LEU A 171 -1.54 0.76 -9.37
CA LEU A 171 -2.29 -0.36 -9.93
C LEU A 171 -2.12 -1.64 -9.13
N ALA A 172 -0.90 -2.13 -8.94
CA ALA A 172 -0.70 -3.45 -8.35
C ALA A 172 -0.83 -3.45 -6.82
N SER A 173 -0.66 -2.30 -6.14
CA SER A 173 -0.84 -2.18 -4.69
C SER A 173 -2.21 -1.59 -4.37
N GLU A 174 -2.44 -0.32 -4.67
CA GLU A 174 -3.61 0.45 -4.18
C GLU A 174 -4.94 0.05 -4.81
N ALA A 175 -5.02 -0.11 -6.14
CA ALA A 175 -6.28 -0.44 -6.81
C ALA A 175 -6.96 -1.72 -6.25
N PRO A 176 -6.23 -2.81 -5.93
CA PRO A 176 -6.77 -3.97 -5.22
C PRO A 176 -7.38 -3.63 -3.86
N PHE A 177 -6.74 -2.76 -3.08
CA PHE A 177 -7.16 -2.37 -1.74
C PHE A 177 -8.47 -1.55 -1.72
N VAL A 178 -8.86 -0.89 -2.82
CA VAL A 178 -10.16 -0.19 -2.90
C VAL A 178 -11.32 -1.10 -2.47
N SER A 179 -11.33 -2.33 -2.99
CA SER A 179 -12.37 -3.31 -2.67
C SER A 179 -12.28 -3.83 -1.23
N TRP A 180 -11.06 -3.92 -0.70
CA TRP A 180 -10.81 -4.28 0.70
C TRP A 180 -11.32 -3.19 1.64
N PHE A 181 -11.01 -1.92 1.38
CA PHE A 181 -11.45 -0.78 2.18
C PHE A 181 -12.97 -0.60 2.17
N ASP A 182 -13.61 -0.76 1.01
CA ASP A 182 -15.08 -0.72 0.91
C ASP A 182 -15.71 -1.85 1.73
N LYS A 183 -15.18 -3.07 1.62
CA LYS A 183 -15.66 -4.20 2.42
C LYS A 183 -15.42 -3.97 3.92
N ALA A 184 -14.22 -3.55 4.31
CA ALA A 184 -13.87 -3.24 5.70
C ALA A 184 -14.81 -2.19 6.30
N GLY A 185 -15.10 -1.12 5.56
CA GLY A 185 -16.04 -0.07 5.99
C GLY A 185 -17.47 -0.55 6.22
N ARG A 186 -17.85 -1.73 5.69
CA ARG A 186 -19.19 -2.32 5.84
C ARG A 186 -19.27 -3.44 6.87
N VAL A 187 -18.23 -4.27 6.97
CA VAL A 187 -18.28 -5.52 7.75
C VAL A 187 -17.65 -5.40 9.13
N VAL A 188 -16.71 -4.47 9.32
CA VAL A 188 -16.03 -4.29 10.60
C VAL A 188 -17.02 -3.82 11.66
N ARG A 189 -17.05 -4.49 12.82
CA ARG A 189 -18.05 -4.21 13.86
C ARG A 189 -17.81 -2.90 14.59
N ASN A 190 -16.55 -2.59 14.89
CA ASN A 190 -16.21 -1.34 15.56
C ASN A 190 -16.35 -0.18 14.58
N ARG A 191 -17.32 0.69 14.83
CA ARG A 191 -17.66 1.77 13.90
C ARG A 191 -16.53 2.79 13.69
N ALA A 192 -15.73 3.09 14.71
CA ALA A 192 -14.60 4.01 14.54
C ALA A 192 -13.55 3.43 13.58
N VAL A 193 -13.36 2.10 13.63
CA VAL A 193 -12.44 1.36 12.75
C VAL A 193 -13.03 1.26 11.33
N ALA A 194 -14.28 0.85 11.21
CA ALA A 194 -14.98 0.76 9.94
C ALA A 194 -14.98 2.10 9.18
N ASP A 195 -15.33 3.19 9.89
CA ASP A 195 -15.36 4.54 9.32
C ASP A 195 -13.95 4.97 8.83
N SER A 196 -12.86 4.59 9.52
CA SER A 196 -11.50 4.93 9.08
C SER A 196 -11.11 4.26 7.76
N PHE A 197 -11.54 3.02 7.50
CA PHE A 197 -11.29 2.34 6.24
C PHE A 197 -12.21 2.86 5.12
N GLY A 198 -13.51 2.94 5.39
CA GLY A 198 -14.50 3.34 4.38
C GLY A 198 -14.31 4.77 3.87
N ALA A 199 -13.73 5.67 4.67
CA ALA A 199 -13.51 7.05 4.29
C ALA A 199 -12.50 7.25 3.15
N GLN A 200 -11.65 6.26 2.87
CA GLN A 200 -10.53 6.37 1.92
C GLN A 200 -10.91 5.88 0.51
N VAL A 201 -12.01 5.12 0.38
CA VAL A 201 -12.43 4.43 -0.85
C VAL A 201 -12.46 5.34 -2.08
N LEU A 202 -12.98 6.57 -1.93
CA LEU A 202 -13.10 7.51 -3.05
C LEU A 202 -11.71 7.98 -3.54
N GLU A 203 -10.79 8.17 -2.62
CA GLU A 203 -9.46 8.72 -2.87
C GLU A 203 -8.57 7.62 -3.45
N GLU A 204 -8.59 6.42 -2.87
CA GLU A 204 -7.96 5.22 -3.42
C GLU A 204 -8.45 4.88 -4.84
N THR A 205 -9.75 5.09 -5.12
CA THR A 205 -10.28 4.93 -6.49
C THR A 205 -9.66 5.96 -7.44
N CYS A 206 -9.46 7.19 -6.97
CA CYS A 206 -8.79 8.23 -7.74
C CYS A 206 -7.32 7.87 -7.97
N HIS A 207 -6.64 7.30 -6.97
CA HIS A 207 -5.26 6.85 -7.07
C HIS A 207 -5.08 5.76 -8.13
N ALA A 208 -5.96 4.75 -8.11
CA ALA A 208 -6.01 3.72 -9.15
C ALA A 208 -6.15 4.32 -10.56
N ASN A 209 -6.97 5.36 -10.72
CA ASN A 209 -7.17 6.05 -12.00
C ASN A 209 -5.93 6.85 -12.45
N ILE A 210 -5.14 7.38 -11.53
CA ILE A 210 -3.82 7.96 -11.84
C ILE A 210 -2.92 6.87 -12.44
N GLY A 211 -2.86 5.70 -11.79
CA GLY A 211 -2.14 4.52 -12.30
C GLY A 211 -2.54 4.15 -13.73
N ARG A 212 -3.86 4.02 -13.98
CA ARG A 212 -4.40 3.71 -15.32
C ARG A 212 -3.96 4.73 -16.36
N TYR A 213 -4.11 6.01 -16.04
CA TYR A 213 -3.73 7.11 -16.93
C TYR A 213 -2.25 7.04 -17.30
N VAL A 214 -1.37 6.90 -16.29
CA VAL A 214 0.08 6.91 -16.50
C VAL A 214 0.52 5.68 -17.31
N VAL A 215 0.04 4.49 -16.98
CA VAL A 215 0.40 3.26 -17.71
C VAL A 215 -0.09 3.34 -19.15
N MET A 216 -1.35 3.69 -19.37
CA MET A 216 -1.92 3.78 -20.71
C MET A 216 -1.18 4.79 -21.59
N ARG A 217 -0.70 5.90 -21.02
CA ARG A 217 -0.07 6.99 -21.78
C ARG A 217 1.44 6.83 -21.97
N TYR A 218 2.15 6.26 -20.99
CA TYR A 218 3.61 6.30 -20.97
C TYR A 218 4.29 4.92 -20.95
N ALA A 219 3.56 3.81 -20.85
CA ALA A 219 4.13 2.48 -21.00
C ALA A 219 4.25 2.09 -22.49
N ASP A 220 5.02 2.85 -23.26
CA ASP A 220 5.01 2.86 -24.73
C ASP A 220 6.19 2.13 -25.40
N THR A 221 7.02 1.43 -24.61
CA THR A 221 8.10 0.58 -25.14
C THR A 221 8.05 -0.82 -24.54
N SER A 222 8.56 -1.81 -25.29
CA SER A 222 8.65 -3.20 -24.83
C SER A 222 9.41 -3.36 -23.51
N GLU A 223 10.44 -2.55 -23.31
CA GLU A 223 11.29 -2.52 -22.12
C GLU A 223 10.52 -2.01 -20.91
N ILE A 224 9.77 -0.92 -21.06
CA ILE A 224 8.91 -0.38 -20.01
C ILE A 224 7.81 -1.36 -19.65
N GLN A 225 7.17 -1.99 -20.65
CA GLN A 225 6.11 -2.96 -20.43
C GLN A 225 6.64 -4.21 -19.70
N ALA A 226 7.82 -4.72 -20.07
CA ALA A 226 8.44 -5.84 -19.36
C ALA A 226 8.78 -5.51 -17.91
N MET A 227 9.37 -4.33 -17.65
CA MET A 227 9.64 -3.88 -16.27
C MET A 227 8.35 -3.70 -15.47
N THR A 228 7.29 -3.21 -16.12
CA THR A 228 5.97 -3.02 -15.49
C THR A 228 5.37 -4.35 -15.03
N ARG A 229 5.39 -5.39 -15.88
CA ARG A 229 4.96 -6.75 -15.52
C ARG A 229 5.73 -7.28 -14.31
N TRP A 230 7.06 -7.19 -14.36
CA TRP A 230 7.92 -7.61 -13.24
C TRP A 230 7.56 -6.86 -11.95
N ALA A 231 7.40 -5.54 -12.00
CA ALA A 231 7.08 -4.75 -10.83
C ALA A 231 5.71 -5.12 -10.24
N CYS A 232 4.69 -5.30 -11.09
CA CYS A 232 3.36 -5.73 -10.65
C CYS A 232 3.39 -7.12 -10.01
N GLN A 233 4.14 -8.07 -10.60
CA GLN A 233 4.30 -9.41 -10.04
C GLN A 233 4.98 -9.39 -8.67
N MET A 234 6.00 -8.55 -8.50
CA MET A 234 6.68 -8.39 -7.21
C MET A 234 5.73 -7.80 -6.16
N VAL A 235 4.95 -6.77 -6.51
CA VAL A 235 3.96 -6.18 -5.60
C VAL A 235 2.89 -7.19 -5.20
N LEU A 236 2.37 -7.98 -6.14
CA LEU A 236 1.44 -9.07 -5.83
C LEU A 236 2.05 -10.07 -4.84
N THR A 237 3.31 -10.43 -5.04
CA THR A 237 4.05 -11.35 -4.15
C THR A 237 4.21 -10.78 -2.74
N TYR A 238 4.65 -9.52 -2.64
CA TYR A 238 4.83 -8.85 -1.35
C TYR A 238 3.51 -8.57 -0.64
N THR A 239 2.46 -8.20 -1.37
CA THR A 239 1.12 -7.95 -0.80
C THR A 239 0.54 -9.21 -0.21
N LYS A 240 0.67 -10.35 -0.91
CA LYS A 240 0.25 -11.65 -0.37
C LYS A 240 1.02 -12.03 0.88
N GLY A 241 2.35 -11.84 0.88
CA GLY A 241 3.18 -12.11 2.04
C GLY A 241 2.80 -11.23 3.24
N PHE A 242 2.59 -9.93 3.00
CA PHE A 242 2.18 -8.98 4.02
C PHE A 242 0.81 -9.34 4.61
N GLY A 243 -0.22 -9.59 3.80
CA GLY A 243 -1.55 -9.96 4.30
C GLY A 243 -1.53 -11.24 5.16
N GLN A 244 -0.77 -12.26 4.73
CA GLN A 244 -0.63 -13.50 5.50
C GLN A 244 0.09 -13.28 6.84
N ALA A 245 1.21 -12.55 6.83
CA ALA A 245 1.98 -12.27 8.03
C ALA A 245 1.22 -11.36 9.00
N LEU A 246 0.51 -10.35 8.47
CA LEU A 246 -0.34 -9.45 9.25
C LEU A 246 -1.41 -10.24 9.99
N HIS A 247 -2.15 -11.10 9.30
CA HIS A 247 -3.18 -11.92 9.92
C HIS A 247 -2.63 -12.79 11.06
N GLN A 248 -1.50 -13.48 10.82
CA GLN A 248 -0.84 -14.31 11.83
C GLN A 248 -0.41 -13.47 13.05
N TRP A 249 0.20 -12.31 12.82
CA TRP A 249 0.69 -11.44 13.87
C TRP A 249 -0.44 -10.81 14.70
N ILE A 250 -1.58 -10.50 14.08
CA ILE A 250 -2.77 -10.03 14.81
C ILE A 250 -3.31 -11.12 15.75
N GLN A 251 -3.22 -12.39 15.33
CA GLN A 251 -3.69 -13.53 16.14
C GLN A 251 -2.73 -13.94 17.26
N THR A 252 -1.44 -13.59 17.17
CA THR A 252 -0.51 -13.87 18.25
C THR A 252 -0.82 -13.01 19.47
N GLU A 253 -1.20 -13.65 20.57
CA GLU A 253 -1.26 -13.01 21.88
C GLU A 253 0.17 -12.64 22.30
N ASP A 254 0.43 -11.36 22.51
CA ASP A 254 1.69 -10.94 23.10
C ASP A 254 1.62 -11.21 24.61
N ALA A 255 2.10 -12.40 25.01
CA ALA A 255 2.10 -12.92 26.38
C ALA A 255 2.78 -12.00 27.42
N GLU A 256 3.51 -10.98 26.96
CA GLU A 256 4.01 -9.89 27.78
C GLU A 256 3.31 -8.56 27.39
N LYS A 257 2.51 -8.00 28.32
CA LYS A 257 2.17 -6.55 28.44
C LYS A 257 0.76 -6.07 28.03
N LEU A 258 -0.28 -6.72 28.54
CA LEU A 258 -1.51 -6.01 28.96
C LEU A 258 -1.51 -5.71 30.47
N GLN A 259 -0.39 -5.24 31.03
CA GLN A 259 -0.38 -4.59 32.36
C GLN A 259 -0.96 -3.16 32.35
N ILE A 260 -1.55 -2.73 31.23
CA ILE A 260 -2.08 -1.37 31.04
C ILE A 260 -3.51 -1.25 31.61
N THR A 261 -4.27 -2.33 31.74
CA THR A 261 -5.69 -2.27 32.13
C THR A 261 -5.95 -2.16 33.64
N GLU A 262 -5.08 -2.70 34.52
CA GLU A 262 -5.30 -2.59 35.97
C GLU A 262 -5.07 -1.17 36.54
N ARG A 263 -4.19 -0.36 35.92
CA ARG A 263 -4.01 1.04 36.32
C ARG A 263 -5.15 1.94 35.85
N TRP A 264 -5.83 1.58 34.77
CA TRP A 264 -6.86 2.40 34.14
C TRP A 264 -8.21 2.36 34.87
N HIS A 265 -8.68 1.19 35.31
CA HIS A 265 -9.89 1.10 36.14
C HIS A 265 -9.75 1.80 37.50
N LYS A 266 -8.54 1.79 38.09
CA LYS A 266 -8.26 2.49 39.36
C LYS A 266 -8.30 4.02 39.24
N ARG A 267 -8.00 4.61 38.08
CA ARG A 267 -8.05 6.07 37.89
C ARG A 267 -9.47 6.61 37.67
N ARG A 268 -10.38 5.83 37.09
CA ARG A 268 -11.80 6.24 36.93
C ARG A 268 -12.68 5.91 38.14
N GLY A 269 -12.26 5.01 39.03
CA GLY A 269 -12.95 4.70 40.29
C GLY A 269 -12.75 5.70 41.43
N ARG A 270 -11.89 6.72 41.27
CA ARG A 270 -11.64 7.79 42.26
C ARG A 270 -12.17 9.15 41.81
N LYS A 271 -13.45 9.22 41.45
CA LYS A 271 -14.24 10.46 41.49
C LYS A 271 -15.69 10.14 41.82
N ARG A 272 -15.97 9.98 43.13
CA ARG A 272 -17.18 10.43 43.81
C ARG A 272 -16.79 10.87 45.21
#